data_AF-A0AAV1F4M0-F1
#
_entry.id   AF-A0AAV1F4M0-F1
#
_cell.length_a   1.000
_cell.length_b   1.000
_cell.length_c   1.000
_cell.angle_alpha   90.00
_cell.angle_beta   90.00
_cell.angle_gamma   90.00
#
_symmetry.space_group_name_H-M   'P 1'
#
loop_
_entity.id
_entity.type
_entity.pdbx_description
1 polymer ?
#
loop_
_entity_poly.entity_id
_entity_poly.type
_entity_poly.pdbx_seq_one_letter_code
_entity_poly.pdbx_strand_id
1 'polypeptide(L)'
;MELYKPFWNIYCLIERMKKNKEQCPHVLQRLQALEKLAIFMEQEDIHQIPQNVKDALAKLNEVLVTAENLIQRFNKNHVLNQMMKSTNYSEEFDDLNKSLSDAFVALSAALHIYQGQKLDEQDIRLTEQENKMSEQQERLNELQERLKERERELTEHKEGLERQEDILQGVQTKLAHQMKWNYCVLQ
;
A
#
# COMPACT_ATOMS: atom_id res chain seq x y z
N MET A 1 3.28 3.63 22.23
CA MET A 1 4.56 3.63 22.95
C MET A 1 5.03 5.08 22.92
N GLU A 2 5.09 5.80 24.05
CA GLU A 2 5.42 7.23 24.05
C GLU A 2 6.95 7.45 23.89
N LEU A 3 7.45 7.39 22.65
CA LEU A 3 8.88 7.57 22.37
C LEU A 3 9.31 9.04 22.42
N TYR A 4 8.37 9.97 22.29
CA TYR A 4 8.62 11.41 22.26
C TYR A 4 9.29 11.95 23.54
N LYS A 5 8.86 11.46 24.71
CA LYS A 5 9.34 11.94 26.00
C LYS A 5 10.85 11.69 26.21
N PRO A 6 11.40 10.48 25.95
CA PRO A 6 12.83 10.24 25.95
C PRO A 6 13.63 11.17 25.01
N PHE A 7 13.16 11.37 23.77
CA PHE A 7 13.82 12.27 22.81
C PHE A 7 13.90 13.71 23.35
N TRP A 8 12.78 14.25 23.80
CA TRP A 8 12.70 15.60 24.36
C TRP A 8 13.64 15.81 25.55
N ASN A 9 13.69 14.85 26.46
CA ASN A 9 14.58 14.90 27.63
C ASN A 9 16.04 14.99 27.21
N ILE A 10 16.46 14.16 26.25
CA ILE A 10 17.83 14.16 25.74
C ILE A 10 18.17 15.47 25.04
N TYR A 11 17.28 16.01 24.20
CA TYR A 11 17.47 17.31 23.56
C TYR A 11 17.67 18.43 24.57
N CYS A 12 16.79 18.51 25.58
CA CYS A 12 16.90 19.48 26.67
C CYS A 12 18.23 19.37 27.41
N LEU A 13 18.73 18.15 27.62
CA LEU A 13 20.00 17.92 28.30
C LEU A 13 21.18 18.36 27.42
N ILE A 14 21.19 18.02 26.14
CA ILE A 14 22.24 18.42 25.19
C ILE A 14 22.30 19.95 25.05
N GLU A 15 21.16 20.63 24.96
CA GLU A 15 21.12 22.09 24.90
C GLU A 15 21.71 22.77 26.15
N ARG A 16 21.55 22.17 27.33
CA ARG A 16 22.15 22.68 28.57
C ARG A 16 23.68 22.50 28.60
N MET A 17 24.20 21.55 27.84
CA MET A 17 25.64 21.24 27.76
C MET A 17 26.43 22.10 26.77
N LYS A 18 25.88 23.22 26.27
CA LYS A 18 26.39 24.21 25.26
C LYS A 18 27.91 24.55 25.23
N LYS A 19 28.74 24.05 26.16
CA LYS A 19 30.19 24.19 26.23
C LYS A 19 31.02 23.03 25.62
N ASN A 20 30.45 21.85 25.33
CA ASN A 20 31.21 20.72 24.74
C ASN A 20 30.91 20.56 23.24
N LYS A 21 31.68 21.28 22.41
CA LYS A 21 31.38 21.53 20.99
C LYS A 21 31.62 20.35 20.02
N GLU A 22 32.38 19.32 20.41
CA GLU A 22 32.85 18.31 19.45
C GLU A 22 32.06 16.99 19.46
N GLN A 23 31.56 16.52 20.61
CA GLN A 23 30.93 15.19 20.72
C GLN A 23 29.39 15.19 20.60
N CYS A 24 28.74 16.31 20.96
CA CYS A 24 27.28 16.44 20.90
C CYS A 24 26.65 16.51 19.49
N PRO A 25 27.31 17.05 18.44
CA PRO A 25 26.68 17.18 17.12
C PRO A 25 26.29 15.84 16.49
N HIS A 26 27.12 14.81 16.63
CA HIS A 26 26.86 13.49 16.03
C HIS A 26 25.73 12.73 16.72
N VAL A 27 25.67 12.80 18.05
CA VAL A 27 24.57 12.24 18.85
C VAL A 27 23.26 12.93 18.48
N LEU A 28 23.28 14.27 18.35
CA LEU A 28 22.12 15.06 18.00
C LEU A 28 21.56 14.71 16.61
N GLN A 29 22.44 14.62 15.60
CA GLN A 29 22.04 14.24 14.24
C GLN A 29 21.40 12.84 14.19
N ARG A 30 21.99 11.87 14.90
CA ARG A 30 21.44 10.51 14.98
C ARG A 30 20.09 10.46 15.68
N LEU A 31 19.95 11.20 16.79
CA LEU A 31 18.67 11.31 17.50
C LEU A 31 17.59 11.93 16.60
N GLN A 32 17.92 12.98 15.83
CA GLN A 32 16.98 13.57 14.87
C GLN A 32 16.56 12.61 13.77
N ALA A 33 17.48 11.77 13.28
CA ALA A 33 17.16 10.74 12.28
C ALA A 33 16.22 9.67 12.87
N LEU A 34 16.49 9.21 14.09
CA LEU A 34 15.67 8.25 14.82
C LEU A 34 14.27 8.82 15.18
N GLU A 35 14.20 10.08 15.58
CA GLU A 35 12.94 10.77 15.90
C GLU A 35 12.02 10.83 14.68
N LYS A 36 12.56 11.16 13.49
CA LYS A 36 11.80 11.16 12.24
C LYS A 36 11.19 9.79 11.93
N LEU A 37 11.95 8.72 12.13
CA LEU A 37 11.46 7.35 11.94
C LEU A 37 10.39 6.97 12.98
N ALA A 38 10.56 7.40 14.23
CA ALA A 38 9.57 7.15 15.27
C ALA A 38 8.25 7.91 15.02
N ILE A 39 8.31 9.17 14.59
CA ILE A 39 7.13 9.98 14.24
C ILE A 39 6.37 9.35 13.07
N PHE A 40 7.08 8.93 12.01
CA PHE A 40 6.47 8.22 10.90
C PHE A 40 5.66 7.01 11.37
N MET A 41 6.15 6.30 12.39
CA MET A 41 5.46 5.14 12.94
C MET A 41 4.29 5.46 13.87
N GLU A 42 4.28 6.61 14.54
CA GLU A 42 3.13 7.05 15.34
C GLU A 42 1.94 7.48 14.47
N GLN A 43 2.19 7.85 13.21
CA GLN A 43 1.14 8.21 12.25
C GLN A 43 0.47 6.98 11.60
N GLU A 44 1.17 5.84 11.57
CA GLU A 44 0.60 4.57 11.13
C GLU A 44 -0.25 3.94 12.26
N ASP A 45 -1.30 3.21 11.88
CA ASP A 45 -2.18 2.55 12.85
C ASP A 45 -1.37 1.51 13.66
N ILE A 46 -1.21 1.77 14.97
CA ILE A 46 -0.37 1.00 15.91
C ILE A 46 -0.75 -0.50 15.90
N HIS A 47 -2.00 -0.82 15.55
CA HIS A 47 -2.50 -2.18 15.46
C HIS A 47 -1.97 -2.97 14.25
N GLN A 48 -1.47 -2.30 13.21
CA GLN A 48 -0.91 -2.92 12.01
C GLN A 48 0.61 -3.02 12.03
N ILE A 49 1.27 -2.46 13.06
CA ILE A 49 2.73 -2.50 13.16
C ILE A 49 3.18 -3.95 13.44
N PRO A 50 4.04 -4.53 12.56
CA PRO A 50 4.51 -5.90 12.72
C PRO A 50 5.49 -6.04 13.90
N GLN A 51 5.64 -7.28 14.40
CA GLN A 51 6.38 -7.54 15.63
C GLN A 51 7.86 -7.13 15.53
N ASN A 52 8.50 -7.33 14.38
CA ASN A 52 9.88 -6.91 14.13
C ASN A 52 10.08 -5.39 14.31
N VAL A 53 9.12 -4.56 13.90
CA VAL A 53 9.16 -3.11 14.10
C VAL A 53 8.93 -2.78 15.57
N LYS A 54 7.99 -3.45 16.25
CA LYS A 54 7.78 -3.30 17.70
C LYS A 54 9.04 -3.61 18.51
N ASP A 55 9.74 -4.70 18.18
CA ASP A 55 10.98 -5.10 18.83
C ASP A 55 12.10 -4.07 18.59
N ALA A 56 12.19 -3.52 17.38
CA ALA A 56 13.16 -2.47 17.06
C ALA A 56 12.87 -1.16 17.82
N LEU A 57 11.59 -0.78 17.95
CA LEU A 57 11.18 0.39 18.74
C LEU A 57 11.44 0.19 20.24
N ALA A 58 11.23 -1.02 20.77
CA ALA A 58 11.56 -1.34 22.15
C ALA A 58 13.07 -1.19 22.43
N LYS A 59 13.92 -1.74 21.55
CA LYS A 59 15.38 -1.56 21.63
C LYS A 59 15.79 -0.09 21.55
N LEU A 60 15.16 0.69 20.65
CA LEU A 60 15.40 2.13 20.59
C LEU A 60 15.08 2.80 21.92
N ASN A 61 13.95 2.49 22.53
CA ASN A 61 13.57 3.05 23.83
C ASN A 61 14.61 2.74 24.92
N GLU A 62 15.14 1.51 24.97
CA GLU A 62 16.22 1.14 25.90
C GLU A 62 17.50 1.96 25.66
N VAL A 63 17.88 2.17 24.41
CA VAL A 63 19.04 3.01 24.05
C VAL A 63 18.80 4.47 24.45
N LEU A 64 17.61 5.02 24.25
CA LEU A 64 17.26 6.39 24.65
C LEU A 64 17.30 6.56 26.17
N VAL A 65 16.77 5.60 26.94
CA VAL A 65 16.87 5.61 28.40
C VAL A 65 18.33 5.56 28.85
N THR A 66 19.16 4.76 28.20
CA THR A 66 20.61 4.69 28.46
C THR A 66 21.30 6.01 28.14
N ALA A 67 20.93 6.65 27.02
CA ALA A 67 21.44 7.95 26.61
C ALA A 67 21.10 9.05 27.61
N GLU A 68 19.85 9.11 28.05
CA GLU A 68 19.38 10.06 29.06
C GLU A 68 20.19 9.91 30.35
N ASN A 69 20.35 8.68 30.85
CA ASN A 69 21.12 8.40 32.05
C ASN A 69 22.61 8.79 31.92
N LEU A 70 23.24 8.48 30.78
CA LEU A 70 24.63 8.86 30.52
C LEU A 70 24.81 10.38 30.55
N ILE A 71 23.97 11.10 29.81
CA ILE A 71 24.05 12.55 29.68
C ILE A 71 23.73 13.25 31.02
N GLN A 72 22.76 12.74 31.78
CA GLN A 72 22.48 13.25 33.12
C GLN A 72 23.66 13.07 34.08
N ARG A 73 24.31 11.90 34.08
CA ARG A 73 25.51 11.63 34.92
C ARG A 73 26.66 12.54 34.53
N PHE A 74 26.92 12.68 33.23
CA PHE A 74 27.94 13.58 32.71
C PHE A 74 27.70 15.03 33.17
N ASN A 75 26.47 15.52 33.04
CA ASN A 75 26.12 16.89 33.42
C ASN A 75 26.31 17.15 34.93
N LYS A 76 25.84 16.24 35.79
CA LYS A 76 26.05 16.35 37.26
C LYS A 76 27.53 16.40 37.63
N ASN A 77 28.34 15.53 37.02
CA ASN A 77 29.76 15.42 37.33
C ASN A 77 30.60 16.55 36.75
N HIS A 78 30.23 17.10 35.58
CA HIS A 78 30.85 18.29 35.01
C HIS A 78 30.56 19.56 35.83
N VAL A 79 29.36 19.69 36.40
CA VAL A 79 29.02 20.80 37.32
C VAL A 79 29.79 20.68 38.64
N LEU A 80 29.99 19.46 39.15
CA LEU A 80 30.71 19.20 40.40
C LEU A 80 32.24 19.27 40.27
N ASN A 81 32.81 18.89 39.13
CA ASN A 81 34.26 18.82 38.92
C ASN A 81 34.65 19.48 37.58
N GLN A 82 35.13 20.73 37.64
CA GLN A 82 35.87 21.38 36.53
C GLN A 82 37.20 20.69 36.18
N MET A 83 37.59 19.63 36.91
CA MET A 83 38.93 19.04 36.93
C MET A 83 38.96 17.51 36.77
N MET A 84 37.91 16.89 36.19
CA MET A 84 37.93 15.46 35.91
C MET A 84 38.48 15.18 34.50
N LYS A 85 39.49 14.31 34.42
CA LYS A 85 40.10 13.85 33.17
C LYS A 85 39.02 13.26 32.26
N SER A 86 38.86 13.85 31.08
CA SER A 86 37.86 13.59 30.05
C SER A 86 37.91 12.20 29.41
N THR A 87 38.77 11.30 29.87
CA THR A 87 39.06 10.03 29.19
C THR A 87 37.96 8.98 29.35
N ASN A 88 37.31 8.87 30.52
CA ASN A 88 36.30 7.81 30.74
C ASN A 88 34.98 8.05 30.00
N TYR A 89 34.55 9.31 29.84
CA TYR A 89 33.28 9.59 29.18
C TYR A 89 33.36 9.46 27.65
N SER A 90 34.54 9.62 27.07
CA SER A 90 34.70 9.49 25.61
C SER A 90 34.28 8.10 25.13
N GLU A 91 34.74 7.05 25.81
CA GLU A 91 34.37 5.65 25.49
C GLU A 91 32.87 5.41 25.68
N GLU A 92 32.27 5.89 26.79
CA GLU A 92 30.83 5.75 27.02
C GLU A 92 29.98 6.48 25.95
N PHE A 93 30.43 7.65 25.47
CA PHE A 93 29.77 8.36 24.37
C PHE A 93 29.95 7.67 23.02
N ASP A 94 31.10 7.04 22.78
CA ASP A 94 31.34 6.24 21.58
C ASP A 94 30.46 4.98 21.56
N ASP A 95 30.33 4.29 22.70
CA ASP A 95 29.41 3.16 22.88
C ASP A 95 27.95 3.57 22.71
N LEU A 96 27.55 4.73 23.24
CA LEU A 96 26.23 5.30 23.01
C LEU A 96 26.01 5.59 21.51
N ASN A 97 26.98 6.18 20.84
CA ASN A 97 26.92 6.47 19.41
C ASN A 97 26.76 5.20 18.56
N LYS A 98 27.47 4.13 18.93
CA LYS A 98 27.33 2.82 18.31
C LYS A 98 25.94 2.25 18.56
N SER A 99 25.46 2.29 19.79
CA SER A 99 24.11 1.80 20.15
C SER A 99 23.00 2.55 19.43
N LEU A 100 23.11 3.88 19.27
CA LEU A 100 22.18 4.69 18.47
C LEU A 100 22.24 4.32 16.99
N SER A 101 23.43 4.00 16.46
CA SER A 101 23.60 3.56 15.08
C SER A 101 22.97 2.17 14.86
N ASP A 102 23.19 1.24 15.78
CA ASP A 102 22.63 -0.11 15.72
C ASP A 102 21.10 -0.06 15.81
N ALA A 103 20.55 0.79 16.69
CA ALA A 103 19.11 1.04 16.77
C ALA A 103 18.55 1.64 15.47
N PHE A 104 19.26 2.60 14.86
CA PHE A 104 18.85 3.19 13.58
C PHE A 104 18.84 2.17 12.46
N VAL A 105 19.87 1.34 12.34
CA VAL A 105 19.95 0.27 11.33
C VAL A 105 18.85 -0.76 11.56
N ALA A 106 18.64 -1.22 12.79
CA ALA A 106 17.62 -2.20 13.12
C ALA A 106 16.21 -1.68 12.80
N LEU A 107 15.90 -0.44 13.20
CA LEU A 107 14.61 0.18 12.92
C LEU A 107 14.41 0.40 11.41
N SER A 108 15.42 0.93 10.71
CA SER A 108 15.36 1.14 9.27
C SER A 108 15.16 -0.17 8.51
N ALA A 109 15.84 -1.25 8.90
CA ALA A 109 15.69 -2.57 8.27
C ALA A 109 14.28 -3.14 8.51
N ALA A 110 13.78 -3.05 9.75
CA ALA A 110 12.42 -3.51 10.08
C ALA A 110 11.36 -2.76 9.27
N LEU A 111 11.53 -1.45 9.08
CA LEU A 111 10.64 -0.61 8.28
C LEU A 111 10.68 -0.96 6.79
N HIS A 112 11.87 -1.17 6.22
CA HIS A 112 11.97 -1.58 4.81
C HIS A 112 11.30 -2.94 4.57
N ILE A 113 11.47 -3.90 5.49
CA ILE A 113 10.78 -5.21 5.40
C ILE A 113 9.27 -5.02 5.43
N TYR A 114 8.76 -4.21 6.36
CA TYR A 114 7.33 -3.92 6.48
C TYR A 114 6.77 -3.26 5.21
N GLN A 115 7.47 -2.26 4.67
CA GLN A 115 7.08 -1.60 3.43
C GLN A 115 7.11 -2.56 2.23
N GLY A 116 8.13 -3.43 2.15
CA GLY A 116 8.22 -4.47 1.13
C GLY A 116 7.02 -5.41 1.17
N GLN A 117 6.65 -5.89 2.36
CA GLN A 117 5.47 -6.75 2.54
C GLN A 117 4.18 -6.07 2.10
N LYS A 118 3.97 -4.80 2.44
CA LYS A 118 2.81 -4.02 1.98
C LYS A 118 2.77 -3.88 0.46
N LEU A 119 3.92 -3.70 -0.19
CA LEU A 119 4.01 -3.62 -1.64
C LEU A 119 3.69 -4.97 -2.29
N ASP A 120 4.23 -6.08 -1.77
CA ASP A 120 3.94 -7.42 -2.26
C ASP A 120 2.44 -7.75 -2.14
N GLU A 121 1.81 -7.40 -1.01
CA GLU A 121 0.36 -7.56 -0.83
C GLU A 121 -0.46 -6.73 -1.83
N GLN A 122 -0.02 -5.52 -2.15
CA GLN A 122 -0.67 -4.69 -3.17
C GLN A 122 -0.52 -5.29 -4.57
N ASP A 123 0.66 -5.83 -4.90
CA ASP A 123 0.96 -6.42 -6.20
C ASP A 123 0.10 -7.68 -6.45
N ILE A 124 -0.05 -8.52 -5.42
CA ILE A 124 -0.96 -9.68 -5.46
C ILE A 124 -2.39 -9.22 -5.73
N ARG A 125 -2.87 -8.19 -5.01
CA ARG A 125 -4.24 -7.67 -5.19
C ARG A 125 -4.46 -7.08 -6.58
N LEU A 126 -3.46 -6.40 -7.15
CA LEU A 126 -3.52 -5.87 -8.50
C LEU A 126 -3.59 -7.01 -9.52
N THR A 127 -2.76 -8.03 -9.37
CA THR A 127 -2.77 -9.22 -10.23
C THR A 127 -4.12 -9.96 -10.17
N GLU A 128 -4.70 -10.12 -8.98
CA GLU A 128 -6.04 -10.69 -8.83
C GLU A 128 -7.12 -9.85 -9.52
N GLN A 129 -7.00 -8.53 -9.47
CA GLN A 129 -7.93 -7.62 -10.13
C GLN A 129 -7.79 -7.69 -11.66
N GLU A 130 -6.57 -7.74 -12.17
CA GLU A 130 -6.29 -7.91 -13.60
C GLU A 130 -6.85 -9.23 -14.13
N ASN A 131 -6.67 -10.34 -13.40
CA ASN A 131 -7.25 -11.63 -13.75
C ASN A 131 -8.78 -11.58 -13.81
N LYS A 132 -9.43 -10.96 -12.82
CA LYS A 132 -10.89 -10.77 -12.81
C LYS A 132 -11.37 -9.92 -13.99
N MET A 133 -10.63 -8.86 -14.33
CA MET A 133 -10.95 -8.02 -15.49
C MET A 133 -10.80 -8.79 -16.80
N SER A 134 -9.78 -9.63 -16.92
CA SER A 134 -9.58 -10.51 -18.09
C SER A 134 -10.72 -11.51 -18.23
N GLU A 135 -11.12 -12.19 -17.15
CA GLU A 135 -12.26 -13.11 -17.15
C GLU A 135 -13.57 -12.40 -17.54
N GLN A 136 -13.79 -11.18 -17.04
CA GLN A 136 -14.95 -10.38 -17.43
C GLN A 136 -14.92 -10.00 -18.91
N GLN A 137 -13.75 -9.67 -19.45
CA GLN A 137 -13.59 -9.34 -20.85
C GLN A 137 -13.85 -10.55 -21.75
N GLU A 138 -13.38 -11.74 -21.38
CA GLU A 138 -13.67 -12.99 -22.10
C GLU A 138 -15.18 -13.28 -22.12
N ARG A 139 -15.86 -13.19 -20.97
CA ARG A 139 -17.32 -13.36 -20.89
C ARG A 139 -18.07 -12.33 -21.75
N LEU A 140 -17.59 -11.09 -21.79
CA LEU A 140 -18.20 -10.05 -22.61
C LEU A 140 -18.06 -10.39 -24.10
N ASN A 141 -16.88 -10.86 -24.52
CA ASN A 141 -16.64 -11.29 -25.90
C ASN A 141 -17.54 -12.47 -26.29
N GLU A 142 -17.69 -13.48 -25.42
CA GLU A 142 -18.60 -14.60 -25.65
C GLU A 142 -20.06 -14.16 -25.81
N LEU A 143 -20.52 -13.22 -24.96
CA LEU A 143 -21.87 -12.67 -25.05
C LEU A 143 -22.07 -11.88 -26.36
N GLN A 144 -21.07 -11.13 -26.80
CA GLN A 144 -21.11 -10.41 -28.08
C GLN A 144 -21.22 -11.38 -29.26
N GLU A 145 -20.46 -12.47 -29.28
CA GLU A 145 -20.55 -13.46 -30.36
C GLU A 145 -21.91 -14.16 -30.37
N ARG A 146 -22.45 -14.51 -29.20
CA ARG A 146 -23.81 -15.07 -29.11
C ARG A 146 -24.90 -14.10 -29.58
N LEU A 147 -24.73 -12.81 -29.34
CA LEU A 147 -25.64 -11.78 -29.85
C LEU A 147 -25.57 -11.69 -31.38
N LYS A 148 -24.36 -11.67 -31.95
CA LYS A 148 -24.17 -11.68 -33.41
C LYS A 148 -24.78 -12.91 -34.08
N GLU A 149 -24.68 -14.09 -33.45
CA GLU A 149 -25.31 -15.30 -33.96
C GLU A 149 -26.84 -15.17 -33.96
N ARG A 150 -27.42 -14.72 -32.84
CA ARG A 150 -28.87 -14.49 -32.75
C ARG A 150 -29.37 -13.44 -33.73
N GLU A 151 -28.59 -12.39 -33.99
CA GLU A 151 -28.93 -11.39 -35.01
C GLU A 151 -28.97 -12.02 -36.41
N ARG A 152 -28.03 -12.91 -36.74
CA ARG A 152 -28.05 -13.67 -38.01
C ARG A 152 -29.26 -14.60 -38.11
N GLU A 153 -29.55 -15.38 -37.07
CA GLU A 153 -30.74 -16.23 -37.02
C GLU A 153 -32.04 -15.42 -37.22
N LEU A 154 -32.13 -14.24 -36.58
CA LEU A 154 -33.27 -13.34 -36.75
C LEU A 154 -33.38 -12.79 -38.17
N THR A 155 -32.26 -12.47 -38.82
CA THR A 155 -32.29 -12.05 -40.23
C THR A 155 -32.76 -13.17 -41.16
N GLU A 156 -32.27 -14.39 -40.97
CA GLU A 156 -32.69 -15.55 -41.77
C GLU A 156 -34.18 -15.87 -41.56
N HIS A 157 -34.66 -15.80 -40.31
CA HIS A 157 -36.09 -15.99 -40.03
C HIS A 157 -36.97 -14.92 -40.66
N LYS A 158 -36.54 -13.65 -40.68
CA LYS A 158 -37.27 -12.57 -41.36
C LYS A 158 -37.35 -12.81 -42.86
N GLU A 159 -36.24 -13.14 -43.50
CA GLU A 159 -36.23 -13.49 -44.94
C GLU A 159 -37.12 -14.70 -45.23
N GLY A 160 -37.13 -15.71 -44.34
CA GLY A 160 -38.00 -16.87 -44.45
C GLY A 160 -39.49 -16.51 -44.38
N LEU A 161 -39.87 -15.58 -43.50
CA LEU A 161 -41.25 -15.09 -43.39
C LEU A 161 -41.68 -14.29 -44.62
N GLU A 162 -40.82 -13.41 -45.14
CA GLU A 162 -41.08 -12.65 -46.37
C GLU A 162 -41.34 -13.60 -47.56
N ARG A 163 -40.53 -14.66 -47.71
CA ARG A 163 -40.76 -15.69 -48.73
C ARG A 163 -42.09 -16.42 -48.55
N GLN A 164 -42.49 -16.71 -47.31
CA GLN A 164 -43.77 -17.36 -47.05
C GLN A 164 -44.94 -16.42 -47.40
N GLU A 165 -44.83 -15.14 -47.10
CA GLU A 165 -45.82 -14.12 -47.46
C GLU A 165 -45.98 -14.01 -48.99
N ASP A 166 -44.88 -13.96 -49.74
CA ASP A 166 -44.89 -13.96 -51.21
C ASP A 166 -45.60 -15.21 -51.79
N ILE A 167 -45.32 -16.40 -51.22
CA ILE A 167 -45.97 -17.65 -51.63
C ILE A 167 -47.47 -17.58 -51.36
N LEU A 168 -47.88 -17.14 -50.17
CA LEU A 168 -49.29 -17.01 -49.79
C LEU A 168 -50.03 -16.04 -50.73
N GLN A 169 -49.43 -14.90 -51.02
CA GLN A 169 -50.01 -13.91 -51.94
C GLN A 169 -50.14 -14.48 -53.37
N GLY A 170 -49.15 -15.26 -53.82
CA GLY A 170 -49.22 -15.99 -55.08
C GLY A 170 -50.33 -17.04 -55.13
N VAL A 171 -50.52 -17.81 -54.06
CA VAL A 171 -51.60 -18.81 -53.93
C VAL A 171 -52.97 -18.12 -53.91
N GLN A 172 -53.14 -17.07 -53.12
CA GLN A 172 -54.37 -16.28 -53.07
C GLN A 172 -54.76 -15.74 -54.46
N THR A 173 -53.79 -15.20 -55.19
CA THR A 173 -54.01 -14.68 -56.55
C THR A 173 -54.45 -15.79 -57.52
N LYS A 174 -53.83 -16.98 -57.45
CA LYS A 174 -54.24 -18.14 -58.27
C LYS A 174 -55.67 -18.59 -57.92
N LEU A 175 -55.99 -18.67 -56.64
CA LEU A 175 -57.31 -19.06 -56.17
C LEU A 175 -58.38 -18.07 -56.66
N ALA A 176 -58.11 -16.76 -56.58
CA ALA A 176 -59.00 -15.70 -57.08
C ALA A 176 -59.26 -15.83 -58.59
N HIS A 177 -58.23 -16.10 -59.39
CA HIS A 177 -58.39 -16.37 -60.83
C HIS A 177 -59.24 -17.61 -61.10
N GLN A 178 -59.02 -18.69 -60.34
CA GLN A 178 -59.79 -19.93 -60.50
C GLN A 178 -61.26 -19.74 -60.12
N MET A 179 -61.54 -19.03 -59.02
CA MET A 179 -62.92 -18.69 -58.63
C MET A 179 -63.62 -17.86 -59.71
N LYS A 180 -62.93 -16.86 -60.28
CA LYS A 180 -63.46 -16.05 -61.38
C LYS A 180 -63.73 -16.87 -62.63
N TRP A 181 -62.82 -17.78 -62.99
CA TRP A 181 -63.00 -18.68 -64.13
C TRP A 181 -64.19 -19.62 -63.93
N ASN A 182 -64.30 -20.27 -62.76
CA ASN A 182 -65.42 -21.15 -62.43
C ASN A 182 -66.77 -20.42 -62.53
N TYR A 183 -66.83 -19.17 -62.06
CA TYR A 183 -68.04 -18.36 -62.17
C TYR A 183 -68.45 -18.09 -63.63
N CYS A 184 -67.48 -17.78 -64.51
CA CYS A 184 -67.75 -17.57 -65.93
C CYS A 184 -68.18 -18.83 -66.69
N VAL A 185 -67.77 -20.02 -66.25
CA VAL A 185 -68.11 -21.30 -66.90
C VAL A 185 -69.49 -21.82 -66.46
N LEU A 186 -69.97 -21.41 -65.30
CA LEU A 186 -71.27 -21.85 -64.74
C LEU A 186 -72.45 -20.92 -65.09
N GLN A 187 -72.21 -19.79 -65.76
CA GLN A 187 -73.23 -18.88 -66.33
C GLN A 187 -73.49 -19.18 -67.80
#